data_AF-A0A842MVP4-F1
#
_entry.id   AF-A0A842MVP4-F1
#
_cell.length_a   1.000
_cell.length_b   1.000
_cell.length_c   1.000
_cell.angle_alpha   90.00
_cell.angle_beta   90.00
_cell.angle_gamma   90.00
#
_symmetry.space_group_name_H-M   'P 1'
#
loop_
_entity.id
_entity.type
_entity.pdbx_description
1 polymer ?
#
loop_
_entity_poly.entity_id
_entity_poly.type
_entity_poly.pdbx_seq_one_letter_code
_entity_poly.pdbx_strand_id
1 'polypeptide(L)'
;MARWRILMALFYPLTIVSISAGLIGFLMLFLKMDPLLVATVVLWFYFFSTASIYLITREALKIMQVNQLFLGLVVTVGVLALASLLLLLGLG
;
A
#
# COMPACT_ATOMS: atom_id res chain seq x y z
N MET A 1 -3.41 14.02 -24.15
CA MET A 1 -3.97 12.66 -23.96
C MET A 1 -3.03 11.67 -23.26
N ALA A 2 -1.71 11.67 -23.55
CA ALA A 2 -0.77 10.68 -22.96
C ALA A 2 -0.68 10.70 -21.41
N ARG A 3 -0.72 11.88 -20.77
CA ARG A 3 -0.65 12.02 -19.30
C ARG A 3 -1.80 11.32 -18.55
N TRP A 4 -3.02 11.36 -19.10
CA TRP A 4 -4.20 10.70 -18.51
C TRP A 4 -4.12 9.18 -18.59
N ARG A 5 -3.55 8.62 -19.68
CA ARG A 5 -3.31 7.17 -19.80
C ARG A 5 -2.31 6.67 -18.76
N ILE A 6 -1.27 7.46 -18.47
CA ILE A 6 -0.25 7.11 -17.47
C ILE A 6 -0.86 7.15 -16.06
N LEU A 7 -1.68 8.15 -15.74
CA LEU A 7 -2.44 8.20 -14.49
C LEU A 7 -3.38 6.99 -14.37
N MET A 8 -4.18 6.69 -15.40
CA MET A 8 -5.06 5.52 -15.38
C MET A 8 -4.27 4.21 -15.20
N ALA A 9 -3.11 4.07 -15.82
CA ALA A 9 -2.23 2.91 -15.68
C ALA A 9 -1.65 2.76 -14.26
N LEU A 10 -1.57 3.84 -13.49
CA LEU A 10 -1.13 3.84 -12.09
C LEU A 10 -2.31 3.61 -11.11
N PHE A 11 -3.45 4.25 -11.37
CA PHE A 11 -4.66 4.12 -10.54
C PHE A 11 -5.25 2.72 -10.60
N TYR A 12 -5.15 2.03 -11.73
CA TYR A 12 -5.66 0.67 -11.89
C TYR A 12 -5.00 -0.32 -10.90
N PRO A 13 -3.67 -0.49 -10.88
CA PRO A 13 -3.04 -1.39 -9.93
C PRO A 13 -3.20 -0.93 -8.47
N LEU A 14 -3.20 0.37 -8.19
CA LEU A 14 -3.48 0.87 -6.83
C LEU A 14 -4.89 0.51 -6.34
N THR A 15 -5.89 0.62 -7.21
CA THR A 15 -7.27 0.27 -6.88
C THR A 15 -7.39 -1.22 -6.58
N ILE A 16 -6.77 -2.06 -7.40
CA ILE A 16 -6.73 -3.51 -7.18
C ILE A 16 -6.12 -3.83 -5.82
N VAL A 17 -4.94 -3.26 -5.53
CA VAL A 17 -4.25 -3.45 -4.25
C VAL A 17 -5.13 -3.03 -3.07
N SER A 18 -5.85 -1.91 -3.19
CA SER A 18 -6.74 -1.41 -2.13
C SER A 18 -7.93 -2.34 -1.89
N ILE A 19 -8.56 -2.83 -2.96
CA ILE A 19 -9.66 -3.81 -2.88
C ILE A 19 -9.17 -5.12 -2.28
N SER A 20 -8.02 -5.64 -2.74
CA SER A 20 -7.42 -6.87 -2.22
C SER A 20 -7.04 -6.73 -0.74
N ALA A 21 -6.46 -5.61 -0.33
CA ALA A 21 -6.14 -5.33 1.07
C ALA A 21 -7.40 -5.32 1.95
N GLY A 22 -8.47 -4.68 1.49
CA GLY A 22 -9.76 -4.67 2.16
C GLY A 22 -10.39 -6.07 2.26
N LEU A 23 -10.30 -6.87 1.19
CA LEU A 23 -10.78 -8.25 1.19
C LEU A 23 -10.00 -9.13 2.17
N ILE A 24 -8.67 -9.02 2.18
CA ILE A 24 -7.81 -9.74 3.14
C ILE A 24 -8.22 -9.37 4.57
N GLY A 25 -8.34 -8.07 4.86
CA GLY A 25 -8.77 -7.59 6.17
C GLY A 25 -10.14 -8.15 6.57
N PHE A 26 -11.11 -8.10 5.66
CA PHE A 26 -12.44 -8.65 5.88
C PHE A 26 -12.43 -10.15 6.17
N LEU A 27 -11.69 -10.94 5.37
CA LEU A 27 -11.58 -12.39 5.58
C LEU A 27 -10.93 -12.73 6.92
N MET A 28 -9.87 -12.04 7.31
CA MET A 28 -9.21 -12.27 8.60
C MET A 28 -10.11 -11.90 9.78
N LEU A 29 -10.87 -10.80 9.69
CA LEU A 29 -11.86 -10.42 10.69
C LEU A 29 -13.01 -11.43 10.76
N PHE A 30 -13.48 -11.93 9.61
CA PHE A 30 -14.50 -12.98 9.55
C PHE A 30 -14.02 -14.27 10.25
N LEU A 31 -12.73 -14.60 10.13
CA LEU A 31 -12.08 -15.70 10.84
C LEU A 31 -11.78 -15.41 12.32
N LYS A 32 -12.23 -14.27 12.86
CA LYS A 32 -12.01 -13.84 14.25
C LYS A 32 -10.53 -13.73 14.64
N MET A 33 -9.67 -13.38 13.69
CA MET A 33 -8.26 -13.12 13.98
C MET A 33 -8.10 -11.83 14.80
N ASP A 34 -7.00 -11.77 15.56
CA ASP A 34 -6.69 -10.59 16.37
C ASP A 34 -6.58 -9.32 15.50
N PRO A 35 -7.25 -8.20 15.88
CA PRO A 35 -7.27 -6.99 15.07
C PRO A 35 -5.89 -6.39 14.78
N LEU A 36 -4.92 -6.53 15.69
CA LEU A 36 -3.55 -6.03 15.49
C LEU A 36 -2.82 -6.87 14.46
N LEU A 37 -3.03 -8.19 14.48
CA LEU A 37 -2.52 -9.09 13.44
C LEU A 37 -3.14 -8.77 12.08
N VAL A 38 -4.46 -8.52 12.02
CA VAL A 38 -5.14 -8.10 10.78
C VAL A 38 -4.53 -6.81 10.25
N ALA A 39 -4.44 -5.77 11.09
CA ALA A 39 -3.87 -4.49 10.70
C ALA A 39 -2.44 -4.63 10.17
N THR A 40 -1.62 -5.44 10.84
CA THR A 40 -0.23 -5.70 10.44
C THR A 40 -0.17 -6.36 9.07
N VAL A 41 -0.88 -7.46 8.86
CA VAL A 41 -0.86 -8.18 7.57
C VAL A 41 -1.36 -7.29 6.44
N VAL A 42 -2.46 -6.55 6.64
CA VAL A 42 -3.04 -5.66 5.64
C VAL A 42 -2.08 -4.52 5.30
N LEU A 43 -1.48 -3.86 6.30
CA LEU A 43 -0.52 -2.77 6.08
C LEU A 43 0.73 -3.24 5.35
N TRP A 44 1.29 -4.39 5.72
CA TRP A 44 2.45 -4.96 5.04
C TRP A 44 2.14 -5.38 3.61
N PHE A 45 0.99 -5.99 3.36
CA PHE A 45 0.53 -6.30 2.00
C PHE A 45 0.39 -5.03 1.15
N TYR A 46 -0.25 -3.99 1.72
CA TYR A 46 -0.43 -2.71 1.04
C TYR A 46 0.90 -2.01 0.78
N PHE A 47 1.84 -2.07 1.74
CA PHE A 47 3.18 -1.51 1.61
C PHE A 47 3.96 -2.15 0.46
N PHE A 48 4.13 -3.48 0.48
CA PHE A 48 4.89 -4.18 -0.55
C PHE A 48 4.30 -4.00 -1.94
N SER A 49 2.98 -4.04 -2.04
CA SER A 49 2.29 -3.86 -3.32
C SER A 49 2.47 -2.44 -3.85
N THR A 50 2.26 -1.43 -3.01
CA THR A 50 2.42 -0.01 -3.40
C THR A 50 3.87 0.34 -3.71
N ALA A 51 4.84 -0.19 -2.95
CA ALA A 51 6.26 -0.03 -3.22
C ALA A 51 6.66 -0.68 -4.56
N SER A 52 6.12 -1.85 -4.88
CA SER A 52 6.35 -2.51 -6.17
C SER A 52 5.79 -1.70 -7.33
N ILE A 53 4.57 -1.16 -7.19
CA ILE A 53 3.96 -0.26 -8.18
C ILE A 53 4.83 0.98 -8.36
N TYR A 54 5.30 1.58 -7.26
CA TYR A 54 6.20 2.75 -7.31
C TYR A 54 7.46 2.45 -8.10
N LEU A 55 8.13 1.33 -7.85
CA LEU A 55 9.36 0.95 -8.56
C LEU A 55 9.12 0.75 -10.06
N ILE A 56 8.03 0.06 -10.43
CA ILE A 56 7.68 -0.20 -11.83
C ILE A 56 7.32 1.11 -12.57
N THR A 57 6.65 2.03 -11.89
CA THR A 57 6.10 3.25 -12.49
C THR A 57 6.95 4.50 -12.25
N ARG A 58 8.09 4.37 -11.57
CA ARG A 58 8.94 5.49 -11.12
C ARG A 58 9.27 6.48 -12.21
N GLU A 59 9.69 6.00 -13.38
CA GLU A 59 10.06 6.88 -14.50
C GLU A 59 8.84 7.64 -15.04
N ALA A 60 7.69 6.99 -15.12
CA ALA A 60 6.44 7.63 -15.50
C ALA A 60 5.98 8.69 -14.48
N LEU A 61 6.15 8.40 -13.19
CA LEU A 61 5.85 9.34 -12.09
C LEU A 61 6.76 10.57 -12.10
N LYS A 62 8.05 10.40 -12.45
CA LYS A 62 9.00 11.52 -12.61
C LYS A 62 8.60 12.43 -13.77
N ILE A 63 8.23 11.85 -14.92
CA ILE A 63 7.76 12.61 -16.10
C ILE A 63 6.51 13.44 -15.77
N MET A 64 5.67 12.92 -14.86
CA MET A 64 4.45 13.57 -14.41
C MET A 64 4.63 14.50 -13.20
N GLN A 65 5.85 14.66 -12.68
CA GLN A 65 6.17 15.47 -11.48
C GLN A 65 5.38 15.08 -10.21
N VAL A 66 4.80 13.88 -10.15
CA VAL A 66 4.05 13.36 -8.99
C VAL A 66 4.85 12.32 -8.18
N ASN A 67 6.11 12.09 -8.55
CA ASN A 67 6.99 11.13 -7.89
C ASN A 67 7.09 11.34 -6.37
N GLN A 68 7.15 12.58 -5.89
CA GLN A 68 7.25 12.89 -4.46
C GLN A 68 5.98 12.52 -3.69
N LEU A 69 4.80 12.74 -4.28
CA LEU A 69 3.52 12.38 -3.66
C LEU A 69 3.41 10.86 -3.48
N PHE A 70 3.75 10.11 -4.53
CA PHE A 70 3.70 8.65 -4.49
C PHE A 70 4.73 8.07 -3.52
N LEU A 71 5.95 8.62 -3.53
CA LEU A 71 6.99 8.25 -2.57
C LEU A 71 6.56 8.55 -1.13
N GLY A 72 5.94 9.71 -0.90
CA GLY A 72 5.39 10.07 0.41
C GLY A 72 4.35 9.07 0.90
N LEU A 73 3.49 8.58 0.00
CA LEU A 73 2.50 7.55 0.31
C LEU A 73 3.17 6.22 0.68
N VAL A 74 4.16 5.76 -0.11
CA VAL A 74 4.94 4.56 0.19
C VAL A 74 5.61 4.66 1.56
N VAL A 75 6.25 5.80 1.86
CA VAL A 75 6.93 6.02 3.15
C VAL A 75 5.93 6.02 4.30
N THR A 76 4.81 6.74 4.17
CA THR A 76 3.78 6.82 5.23
C THR A 76 3.22 5.43 5.55
N VAL A 77 2.89 4.65 4.53
CA VAL A 77 2.43 3.26 4.70
C VAL A 77 3.53 2.39 5.34
N GLY A 78 4.78 2.56 4.91
CA GLY A 78 5.91 1.82 5.49
C GLY A 78 6.12 2.10 6.97
N VAL A 79 6.00 3.37 7.40
CA VAL A 79 6.07 3.76 8.82
C VAL A 79 4.91 3.11 9.60
N LEU A 80 3.69 3.14 9.06
CA LEU A 80 2.53 2.51 9.70
C LEU A 80 2.70 0.98 9.81
N ALA A 81 3.21 0.32 8.77
CA ALA A 81 3.46 -1.12 8.76
C ALA A 81 4.56 -1.53 9.76
N LEU A 82 5.60 -0.71 9.90
CA LEU A 82 6.64 -0.90 10.92
C LEU A 82 6.06 -0.70 12.32
N ALA A 83 5.28 0.36 12.54
CA ALA A 83 4.65 0.63 13.82
C ALA A 83 3.70 -0.52 14.23
N SER A 84 2.88 -1.03 13.31
CA SER A 84 2.00 -2.17 13.60
C SER A 84 2.79 -3.43 13.93
N LEU A 85 3.91 -3.67 13.26
CA LEU A 85 4.78 -4.82 13.56
C LEU A 85 5.44 -4.67 14.94
N LEU A 86 5.93 -3.49 15.30
CA LEU A 86 6.52 -3.23 16.61
C LEU A 86 5.51 -3.48 17.73
N LEU A 87 4.28 -2.98 17.56
CA LEU A 87 3.18 -3.24 18.49
C LEU A 87 2.85 -4.74 18.58
N LEU A 88 2.82 -5.45 17.44
CA LEU A 88 2.55 -6.89 17.41
C LEU A 88 3.63 -7.71 18.14
N LEU A 89 4.88 -7.27 18.07
CA LEU A 89 6.02 -7.88 18.78
C LEU A 89 6.09 -7.48 20.27
N GLY A 90 5.20 -6.60 20.74
CA GLY A 90 5.21 -6.08 22.11
C GLY A 90 6.38 -5.13 22.39
N LEU A 91 6.92 -4.48 21.35
CA LEU A 91 8.07 -3.57 21.39
C LEU A 91 7.67 -2.08 21.29
N GLY A 92 6.41 -1.75 21.57
CA GLY A 92 5.85 -0.40 21.44
C GLY A 92 5.22 0.13 22.73
#